data_AF-A0A6N4TG43-F1
#
_entry.id   AF-A0A6N4TG43-F1
#
_cell.length_a   1.000
_cell.length_b   1.000
_cell.length_c   1.000
_cell.angle_alpha   90.00
_cell.angle_beta   90.00
_cell.angle_gamma   90.00
#
_symmetry.space_group_name_H-M   'P 1'
#
loop_
_entity.id
_entity.type
_entity.pdbx_description
1 polymer ?
#
loop_
_entity_poly.entity_id
_entity_poly.type
_entity_poly.pdbx_seq_one_letter_code
_entity_poly.pdbx_strand_id
1 'polypeptide(L)'
;MKEHINVKSIGITLGLLLLTCFIFYLGVAVFISGPKFKYEADILEQEKMIQKEFKDIKNLHRHIFQYTTYVGKEENRWIWFNEKGVAITSREDDTVRFDEAKRSVEDKYNTRVNDVQLGYGYNNPVYVVYCELGEVLLDYETLEEVYIIRTGGK
;
A
#
# COMPACT_ATOMS: atom_id res chain seq x y z
N MET A 1 -27.96 20.76 52.12
CA MET A 1 -28.48 19.49 51.57
C MET A 1 -27.27 18.58 51.37
N LYS A 2 -27.08 17.55 52.21
CA LYS A 2 -25.94 16.62 52.08
C LYS A 2 -26.37 15.51 51.11
N GLU A 3 -25.72 15.41 49.97
CA GLU A 3 -25.96 14.30 49.04
C GLU A 3 -25.56 12.98 49.72
N HIS A 4 -26.53 12.09 49.90
CA HIS A 4 -26.26 10.73 50.34
C HIS A 4 -25.69 9.95 49.16
N ILE A 5 -24.37 9.94 49.05
CA ILE A 5 -23.65 9.16 48.04
C ILE A 5 -23.97 7.67 48.25
N ASN A 6 -24.69 7.06 47.30
CA ASN A 6 -25.05 5.65 47.34
C ASN A 6 -23.84 4.80 46.88
N VAL A 7 -22.95 4.51 47.83
CA VAL A 7 -21.69 3.76 47.60
C VAL A 7 -21.94 2.41 46.90
N LYS A 8 -23.08 1.75 47.16
CA LYS A 8 -23.45 0.51 46.48
C LYS A 8 -23.78 0.73 45.00
N SER A 9 -24.50 1.80 44.65
CA SER A 9 -24.80 2.09 43.24
C SER A 9 -23.56 2.58 42.48
N ILE A 10 -22.63 3.26 43.15
CA ILE A 10 -21.33 3.63 42.57
C ILE A 10 -20.51 2.39 42.26
N GLY A 11 -20.43 1.43 43.20
CA GLY A 11 -19.72 0.17 42.96
C GLY A 11 -20.29 -0.64 41.79
N ILE A 12 -21.62 -0.71 41.69
CA ILE A 12 -22.31 -1.36 40.56
C ILE A 12 -22.03 -0.63 39.24
N THR A 13 -22.12 0.72 39.24
CA THR A 13 -21.84 1.55 38.05
C THR A 13 -20.39 1.38 37.59
N LEU A 14 -19.43 1.39 38.51
CA LEU A 14 -18.01 1.20 38.20
C LEU A 14 -17.74 -0.21 37.66
N GLY A 15 -18.38 -1.23 38.25
CA GLY A 15 -18.29 -2.61 37.75
C GLY A 15 -18.86 -2.77 36.34
N LEU A 16 -20.02 -2.17 36.06
CA LEU A 16 -20.62 -2.12 34.72
C LEU A 16 -19.73 -1.37 33.72
N LEU A 17 -19.13 -0.26 34.13
CA LEU A 17 -18.19 0.50 33.32
C LEU A 17 -16.96 -0.35 32.95
N LEU A 18 -16.34 -1.02 33.92
CA LEU A 18 -15.19 -1.89 33.69
C LEU A 18 -15.54 -3.07 32.79
N LEU A 19 -16.69 -3.70 33.01
CA LEU A 19 -17.18 -4.78 32.15
C LEU A 19 -17.39 -4.28 30.71
N THR A 20 -17.95 -3.09 30.56
CA THR A 20 -18.16 -2.46 29.25
C THR A 20 -16.82 -2.19 28.55
N CYS A 21 -15.85 -1.60 29.25
CA CYS A 21 -14.50 -1.39 28.73
C CYS A 21 -13.81 -2.69 28.31
N PHE A 22 -13.99 -3.77 29.09
CA PHE A 22 -13.45 -5.08 28.78
C PHE A 22 -14.08 -5.67 27.50
N ILE A 23 -15.39 -5.55 27.34
CA ILE A 23 -16.09 -5.96 26.12
C ILE A 23 -15.60 -5.15 24.91
N PHE A 24 -15.44 -3.84 25.05
CA PHE A 24 -14.86 -3.00 24.00
C PHE A 24 -13.44 -3.41 23.63
N TYR A 25 -12.60 -3.73 24.63
CA TYR A 25 -11.23 -4.21 24.40
C TYR A 25 -11.22 -5.51 23.60
N LEU A 26 -12.03 -6.49 23.97
CA LEU A 26 -12.17 -7.75 23.22
C LEU A 26 -12.67 -7.52 21.80
N GLY A 27 -13.63 -6.61 21.63
CA GLY A 27 -14.13 -6.21 20.32
C GLY A 27 -13.03 -5.64 19.42
N VAL A 28 -12.25 -4.67 19.92
CA VAL A 28 -11.11 -4.10 19.17
C VAL A 28 -10.09 -5.18 18.81
N ALA A 29 -9.72 -6.04 19.75
CA ALA A 29 -8.73 -7.09 19.51
C ALA A 29 -9.16 -8.07 18.41
N VAL A 30 -10.43 -8.51 18.41
CA VAL A 30 -10.94 -9.48 17.44
C VAL A 30 -11.22 -8.83 16.09
N PHE A 31 -11.90 -7.69 16.07
CA PHE A 31 -12.42 -7.10 14.83
C PHE A 31 -11.42 -6.21 14.10
N ILE A 32 -10.47 -5.60 14.80
CA ILE A 32 -9.48 -4.70 14.18
C ILE A 32 -8.15 -5.45 13.98
N SER A 33 -7.60 -6.03 15.05
CA SER A 33 -6.27 -6.63 14.97
C SER A 33 -6.27 -7.94 14.18
N GLY A 34 -7.29 -8.79 14.34
CA GLY A 34 -7.38 -10.07 13.65
C GLY A 34 -7.26 -9.97 12.12
N PRO A 35 -8.14 -9.21 11.43
CA PRO A 35 -8.07 -9.03 9.98
C PRO A 35 -6.74 -8.41 9.52
N LYS A 36 -6.19 -7.46 10.27
CA LYS A 36 -4.90 -6.83 9.94
C LYS A 36 -3.75 -7.85 9.98
N PHE A 37 -3.68 -8.67 11.03
CA PHE A 37 -2.64 -9.70 11.14
C PHE A 37 -2.73 -10.71 10.01
N LYS A 38 -3.94 -11.15 9.64
CA LYS A 38 -4.13 -12.05 8.51
C LYS A 38 -3.65 -11.40 7.20
N TYR A 39 -4.04 -10.15 6.97
CA TYR A 39 -3.64 -9.40 5.78
C TYR A 39 -2.11 -9.24 5.67
N GLU A 40 -1.43 -8.90 6.77
CA GLU A 40 0.04 -8.81 6.79
C GLU A 40 0.70 -10.17 6.57
N ALA A 41 0.13 -11.25 7.12
CA ALA A 41 0.62 -12.62 6.89
C ALA A 41 0.48 -13.05 5.42
N ASP A 42 -0.65 -12.73 4.78
CA ASP A 42 -0.90 -13.03 3.37
C ASP A 42 0.13 -12.31 2.47
N ILE A 43 0.43 -11.03 2.75
CA ILE A 43 1.48 -10.26 2.03
C ILE A 43 2.85 -10.93 2.19
N LEU A 44 3.21 -11.31 3.41
CA LEU A 44 4.50 -11.95 3.69
C LEU A 44 4.63 -13.31 2.99
N GLU A 45 3.54 -14.06 2.88
CA GLU A 45 3.51 -15.32 2.14
C GLU A 45 3.74 -15.07 0.64
N GLN A 46 3.09 -14.06 0.06
CA GLN A 46 3.27 -13.67 -1.34
C GLN A 46 4.72 -13.28 -1.65
N GLU A 47 5.33 -12.44 -0.80
CA GLU A 47 6.74 -12.04 -0.95
C GLU A 47 7.69 -13.23 -0.85
N LYS A 48 7.44 -14.15 0.08
CA LYS A 48 8.23 -15.38 0.22
C LYS A 48 8.12 -16.29 -1.00
N MET A 49 6.95 -16.38 -1.63
CA MET A 49 6.79 -17.15 -2.87
C MET A 49 7.67 -16.59 -3.97
N ILE A 50 7.65 -15.26 -4.17
CA ILE A 50 8.49 -14.58 -5.17
C ILE A 50 9.96 -14.83 -4.86
N GLN A 51 10.40 -14.64 -3.62
CA GLN A 51 11.81 -14.82 -3.22
C GLN A 51 12.29 -16.28 -3.31
N LYS A 52 11.38 -17.25 -3.16
CA LYS A 52 11.71 -18.67 -3.30
C LYS A 52 12.03 -19.04 -4.75
N GLU A 53 11.28 -18.45 -5.69
CA GLU A 53 11.45 -18.67 -7.13
C GLU A 53 12.58 -17.81 -7.70
N PHE A 54 12.63 -16.53 -7.32
CA PHE A 54 13.58 -15.52 -7.75
C PHE A 54 14.52 -15.14 -6.59
N LYS A 55 15.54 -15.96 -6.37
CA LYS A 55 16.41 -15.84 -5.17
C LYS A 55 17.21 -14.54 -5.10
N ASP A 56 17.53 -13.97 -6.25
CA ASP A 56 18.35 -12.76 -6.36
C ASP A 56 17.51 -11.48 -6.52
N ILE A 57 16.19 -11.58 -6.37
CA ILE A 57 15.28 -10.44 -6.44
C ILE A 57 15.56 -9.44 -5.31
N LYS A 58 15.72 -8.17 -5.69
CA LYS A 58 15.97 -7.03 -4.79
C LYS A 58 14.93 -5.95 -5.02
N ASN A 59 14.80 -5.02 -4.08
CA ASN A 59 13.85 -3.90 -4.16
C ASN A 59 12.41 -4.35 -4.47
N LEU A 60 12.02 -5.51 -3.93
CA LEU A 60 10.66 -6.02 -4.07
C LEU A 60 9.72 -5.07 -3.33
N HIS A 61 8.79 -4.49 -4.08
CA HIS A 61 7.75 -3.63 -3.52
C HIS A 61 6.40 -3.96 -4.12
N ARG A 62 5.36 -3.67 -3.36
CA ARG A 62 3.97 -3.96 -3.70
C ARG A 62 3.28 -2.70 -4.19
N HIS A 63 2.62 -2.79 -5.33
CA HIS A 63 1.82 -1.73 -5.91
C HIS A 63 0.36 -2.18 -6.02
N ILE A 64 -0.56 -1.36 -5.50
CA ILE A 64 -2.02 -1.58 -5.61
C ILE A 64 -2.59 -0.49 -6.49
N PHE A 65 -3.17 -0.89 -7.61
CA PHE A 65 -4.01 -0.01 -8.42
C PHE A 65 -5.41 -0.63 -8.57
N GLN A 66 -5.73 -1.20 -9.73
CA GLN A 66 -6.89 -2.08 -9.90
C GLN A 66 -6.59 -3.52 -9.43
N TYR A 67 -5.33 -3.91 -9.51
CA TYR A 67 -4.83 -5.22 -9.09
C TYR A 67 -3.65 -5.04 -8.14
N THR A 68 -3.41 -6.04 -7.29
CA THR A 68 -2.17 -6.12 -6.51
C THR A 68 -1.09 -6.70 -7.40
N THR A 69 -0.01 -5.95 -7.55
CA THR A 69 1.19 -6.37 -8.29
C THR A 69 2.42 -6.15 -7.44
N TYR A 70 3.47 -6.90 -7.75
CA TYR A 70 4.78 -6.72 -7.14
C TYR A 70 5.79 -6.39 -8.22
N VAL A 71 6.75 -5.55 -7.90
CA VAL A 71 7.85 -5.21 -8.80
C VAL A 71 9.16 -5.44 -8.07
N GLY A 72 10.07 -6.16 -8.68
CA GLY A 72 11.40 -6.41 -8.13
C GLY A 72 12.47 -6.35 -9.21
N LYS A 73 13.71 -6.15 -8.80
CA LYS A 73 14.88 -6.10 -9.66
C LYS A 73 15.72 -7.36 -9.51
N GLU A 74 16.04 -8.01 -10.61
CA GLU A 74 16.97 -9.14 -10.68
C GLU A 74 18.08 -8.78 -11.66
N GLU A 75 19.34 -8.83 -11.22
CA GLU A 75 20.51 -8.42 -12.01
C GLU A 75 20.29 -7.09 -12.78
N ASN A 76 20.04 -7.18 -14.09
CA ASN A 76 19.87 -6.06 -15.01
C ASN A 76 18.43 -5.93 -15.54
N ARG A 77 17.43 -6.46 -14.84
CA ARG A 77 16.02 -6.35 -15.25
C ARG A 77 15.07 -6.12 -14.10
N TRP A 78 13.97 -5.47 -14.39
CA TRP A 78 12.80 -5.36 -13.54
C TRP A 78 11.76 -6.38 -13.96
N ILE A 79 11.12 -7.02 -12.98
CA ILE A 79 10.12 -8.06 -13.19
C ILE A 79 8.88 -7.68 -12.40
N TRP A 80 7.72 -7.75 -13.07
CA TRP A 80 6.41 -7.55 -12.48
C TRP A 80 5.76 -8.90 -12.21
N PHE A 81 5.20 -9.06 -11.02
CA PHE A 81 4.52 -10.27 -10.59
C PHE A 81 3.07 -9.97 -10.22
N ASN A 82 2.19 -10.95 -10.43
CA ASN A 82 0.84 -10.89 -9.87
C ASN A 82 0.84 -11.30 -8.39
N GLU A 83 -0.32 -11.21 -7.74
CA GLU A 83 -0.52 -11.61 -6.33
C GLU A 83 -0.17 -13.08 -6.02
N LYS A 84 -0.05 -13.94 -7.04
CA LYS A 84 0.35 -15.35 -6.89
C LYS A 84 1.86 -15.55 -7.03
N GLY A 85 2.63 -14.47 -7.18
CA GLY A 85 4.07 -14.50 -7.40
C GLY A 85 4.49 -14.88 -8.81
N VAL A 86 3.55 -15.00 -9.76
CA VAL A 86 3.86 -15.37 -11.15
C VAL A 86 4.27 -14.13 -11.93
N ALA A 87 5.39 -14.21 -12.65
CA ALA A 87 5.85 -13.14 -13.52
C ALA A 87 4.84 -12.83 -14.64
N ILE A 88 4.47 -11.55 -14.75
CA ILE A 88 3.58 -11.00 -15.78
C ILE A 88 4.41 -10.52 -16.97
N THR A 89 5.47 -9.75 -16.69
CA THR A 89 6.34 -9.15 -17.71
C THR A 89 7.67 -8.70 -17.08
N SER A 90 8.64 -8.34 -17.93
CA SER A 90 9.93 -7.82 -17.52
C SER A 90 10.44 -6.73 -18.46
N ARG A 91 11.35 -5.89 -17.96
CA ARG A 91 12.07 -4.86 -18.74
C ARG A 91 13.52 -4.80 -18.31
N GLU A 92 14.42 -4.51 -19.24
CA GLU A 92 15.83 -4.28 -18.92
C GLU A 92 15.97 -3.00 -18.10
N ASP A 93 16.90 -2.99 -17.14
CA ASP A 93 17.13 -1.89 -16.20
C ASP A 93 17.60 -0.61 -16.92
N ASP A 94 18.29 -0.76 -18.04
CA ASP A 94 18.76 0.35 -18.88
C ASP A 94 17.64 1.06 -19.67
N THR A 95 16.45 0.45 -19.75
CA THR A 95 15.27 1.05 -20.40
C THR A 95 14.44 1.92 -19.46
N VAL A 96 14.75 1.93 -18.17
CA VAL A 96 13.98 2.66 -17.15
C VAL A 96 14.27 4.17 -17.20
N ARG A 97 13.22 4.98 -17.29
CA ARG A 97 13.30 6.44 -17.48
C ARG A 97 12.72 7.22 -16.29
N PHE A 98 13.19 6.94 -15.08
CA PHE A 98 12.70 7.60 -13.84
C PHE A 98 12.80 9.13 -13.90
N ASP A 99 13.93 9.67 -14.38
CA ASP A 99 14.13 11.12 -14.45
C ASP A 99 13.23 11.79 -15.48
N GLU A 100 12.93 11.13 -16.61
CA GLU A 100 12.01 11.66 -17.62
C GLU A 100 10.57 11.62 -17.13
N ALA A 101 10.16 10.53 -16.48
CA ALA A 101 8.85 10.41 -15.86
C ALA A 101 8.63 11.49 -14.79
N LYS A 102 9.65 11.72 -13.95
CA LYS A 102 9.65 12.81 -12.97
C LYS A 102 9.43 14.18 -13.64
N ARG A 103 10.29 14.54 -14.61
CA ARG A 103 10.22 15.84 -15.29
C ARG A 103 8.89 16.04 -16.01
N SER A 104 8.37 15.00 -16.66
CA SER A 104 7.08 15.05 -17.35
C SER A 104 5.95 15.48 -16.42
N VAL A 105 5.92 14.96 -15.18
CA VAL A 105 4.92 15.36 -14.18
C VAL A 105 5.19 16.74 -13.61
N GLU A 106 6.44 17.06 -13.26
CA GLU A 106 6.80 18.38 -12.74
C GLU A 106 6.42 19.50 -13.72
N ASP A 107 6.72 19.33 -15.02
CA ASP A 107 6.45 20.30 -16.07
C ASP A 107 4.97 20.39 -16.39
N LYS A 108 4.28 19.26 -16.55
CA LYS A 108 2.86 19.22 -16.94
C LYS A 108 1.96 19.77 -15.85
N TYR A 109 2.28 19.49 -14.59
CA TYR A 109 1.43 19.81 -13.45
C TYR A 109 1.92 20.96 -12.58
N ASN A 110 3.10 21.50 -12.87
CA ASN A 110 3.75 22.53 -12.05
C ASN A 110 3.74 22.14 -10.55
N THR A 111 4.14 20.90 -10.27
CA THR A 111 4.14 20.30 -8.93
C THR A 111 5.53 19.79 -8.58
N ARG A 112 5.78 19.55 -7.29
CA ARG A 112 6.99 18.87 -6.84
C ARG A 112 6.76 17.37 -6.77
N VAL A 113 7.64 16.61 -7.40
CA VAL A 113 7.67 15.14 -7.28
C VAL A 113 8.51 14.75 -6.07
N ASN A 114 7.93 13.87 -5.25
CA ASN A 114 8.55 13.31 -4.06
C ASN A 114 9.31 12.01 -4.36
N ASP A 115 8.71 11.12 -5.16
CA ASP A 115 9.27 9.82 -5.50
C ASP A 115 8.73 9.31 -6.85
N VAL A 116 9.46 8.40 -7.49
CA VAL A 116 9.00 7.69 -8.68
C VAL A 116 9.31 6.21 -8.52
N GLN A 117 8.28 5.38 -8.67
CA GLN A 117 8.40 3.92 -8.61
C GLN A 117 7.89 3.27 -9.88
N LEU A 118 8.14 1.97 -10.01
CA LEU A 118 7.55 1.15 -11.06
C LEU A 118 6.28 0.49 -10.52
N GLY A 119 5.24 0.50 -11.32
CA GLY A 119 3.97 -0.13 -10.99
C GLY A 119 3.38 -0.83 -12.19
N TYR A 120 2.12 -1.23 -12.07
CA TYR A 120 1.35 -1.83 -13.14
C TYR A 120 0.01 -1.10 -13.24
N GLY A 121 -0.30 -0.59 -14.42
CA GLY A 121 -1.56 0.08 -14.73
C GLY A 121 -2.65 -0.95 -15.07
N TYR A 122 -3.53 -0.60 -16.00
CA TYR A 122 -4.60 -1.50 -16.45
C TYR A 122 -4.03 -2.76 -17.13
N ASN A 123 -3.17 -2.57 -18.13
CA ASN A 123 -2.68 -3.66 -18.97
C ASN A 123 -1.16 -3.70 -19.08
N ASN A 124 -0.45 -2.65 -18.67
CA ASN A 124 0.98 -2.47 -18.93
C ASN A 124 1.72 -1.97 -17.68
N PRO A 125 3.06 -2.15 -17.61
CA PRO A 125 3.92 -1.43 -16.69
C PRO A 125 3.72 0.09 -16.75
N VAL A 126 3.86 0.75 -15.61
CA VAL A 126 3.75 2.20 -15.49
C VAL A 126 4.84 2.75 -14.58
N TYR A 127 5.15 4.03 -14.72
CA TYR A 127 5.77 4.82 -13.66
C TYR A 127 4.68 5.33 -12.74
N VAL A 128 4.89 5.17 -11.43
CA VAL A 128 4.02 5.72 -10.38
C VAL A 128 4.75 6.91 -9.79
N VAL A 129 4.31 8.10 -10.15
CA VAL A 129 4.94 9.36 -9.75
C VAL A 129 4.16 9.94 -8.57
N TYR A 130 4.80 9.97 -7.40
CA TYR A 130 4.23 10.51 -6.18
C TYR A 130 4.54 12.00 -6.06
N CYS A 131 3.51 12.84 -6.00
CA CYS A 131 3.64 14.30 -5.94
C CYS A 131 2.58 14.92 -5.01
N GLU A 132 2.58 16.24 -4.88
CA GLU A 132 1.60 16.95 -4.01
C GLU A 132 0.14 16.75 -4.45
N LEU A 133 -0.08 16.54 -5.75
CA LEU A 133 -1.42 16.26 -6.30
C LEU A 133 -1.91 14.85 -5.94
N GLY A 134 -1.00 13.93 -5.62
CA GLY A 134 -1.25 12.51 -5.42
C GLY A 134 -0.35 11.64 -6.30
N GLU A 135 -0.90 10.58 -6.87
CA GLU A 135 -0.17 9.61 -7.68
C GLU A 135 -0.53 9.79 -9.16
N VAL A 136 0.47 10.00 -10.01
CA VAL A 136 0.30 10.08 -11.46
C VAL A 136 0.91 8.82 -12.08
N LEU A 137 0.08 8.05 -12.79
CA LEU A 137 0.50 6.84 -13.48
C LEU A 137 0.82 7.20 -14.93
N LEU A 138 2.07 7.00 -15.35
CA LEU A 138 2.51 7.19 -16.72
C LEU A 138 2.83 5.84 -17.37
N ASP A 139 2.38 5.62 -18.60
CA ASP A 139 2.71 4.41 -19.36
C ASP A 139 4.22 4.28 -19.53
N TYR A 140 4.74 3.07 -19.31
CA TYR A 140 6.18 2.84 -19.27
C TYR A 140 6.89 3.16 -20.60
N GLU A 141 6.23 2.89 -21.73
CA GLU A 141 6.81 3.01 -23.07
C GLU A 141 6.65 4.42 -23.62
N THR A 142 5.53 5.08 -23.34
CA THR A 142 5.17 6.36 -23.97
C THR A 142 5.33 7.57 -23.04
N LEU A 143 5.38 7.36 -21.72
CA LEU A 143 5.23 8.40 -20.70
C LEU A 143 3.90 9.17 -20.78
N GLU A 144 2.92 8.66 -21.55
CA GLU A 144 1.58 9.21 -21.57
C GLU A 144 0.87 8.92 -20.25
N GLU A 145 0.04 9.85 -19.81
CA GLU A 145 -0.72 9.67 -18.59
C GLU A 145 -1.81 8.62 -18.77
N VAL A 146 -1.75 7.60 -17.93
CA VAL A 146 -2.75 6.54 -17.85
C VAL A 146 -3.85 6.92 -16.85
N TYR A 147 -3.45 7.45 -15.69
CA TYR A 147 -4.39 7.78 -14.62
C TYR A 147 -3.79 8.74 -13.59
N ILE A 148 -4.65 9.44 -12.84
CA ILE A 148 -4.25 10.24 -11.67
C ILE A 148 -5.13 9.88 -10.48
N ILE A 149 -4.49 9.51 -9.37
CA ILE A 149 -5.12 9.32 -8.07
C ILE A 149 -4.85 10.58 -7.26
N ARG A 150 -5.87 11.41 -7.04
CA ARG A 150 -5.71 12.68 -6.33
C ARG A 150 -5.75 12.49 -4.82
N THR A 151 -4.80 13.10 -4.10
CA THR A 151 -4.83 13.18 -2.64
C THR A 151 -6.04 14.01 -2.20
N GLY A 152 -6.99 13.40 -1.47
CA GLY A 152 -8.16 14.10 -0.94
C GLY A 152 -9.41 14.12 -1.83
N GLY A 153 -9.55 13.15 -2.74
CA GLY A 153 -10.79 12.96 -3.49
C GLY A 153 -12.00 12.75 -2.57
N LYS A 154 -12.93 13.70 -2.60
CA LYS A 154 -14.35 13.43 -2.33
C LYS A 154 -14.91 12.47 -3.37
#